data_AF-A0A7H4M506-F1
#
_entry.id   AF-A0A7H4M506-F1
#
_cell.length_a   1.000
_cell.length_b   1.000
_cell.length_c   1.000
_cell.angle_alpha   90.00
_cell.angle_beta   90.00
_cell.angle_gamma   90.00
#
_symmetry.space_group_name_H-M   'P 1'
#
loop_
_entity.id
_entity.type
_entity.pdbx_description
1 polymer ?
#
loop_
_entity_poly.entity_id
_entity_poly.type
_entity_poly.pdbx_seq_one_letter_code
_entity_poly.pdbx_strand_id
1 'polypeptide(L)' 'MLTRIRNGQAANKAAVTMPSSKLKVAIANVLKEEGFIEDFKVEGDIKPELELTLKYFPG' A
#
# COMPACT_ATOMS: atom_id res chain seq x y z
N MET A 1 1.95 4.20 7.81
CA MET A 1 1.57 3.85 6.42
C MET A 1 2.58 4.43 5.45
N LEU A 2 2.64 5.76 5.29
CA LEU A 2 3.57 6.44 4.37
C LEU A 2 5.05 6.06 4.58
N THR A 3 5.50 5.98 5.84
CA THR A 3 6.87 5.54 6.15
C THR A 3 7.15 4.10 5.69
N ARG A 4 6.16 3.19 5.78
CA ARG A 4 6.31 1.82 5.29
C ARG A 4 6.36 1.79 3.76
N ILE A 5 5.56 2.61 3.08
CA ILE A 5 5.60 2.77 1.61
C ILE A 5 6.97 3.30 1.18
N ARG A 6 7.44 4.40 1.77
CA ARG A 6 8.76 4.98 1.50
C ARG A 6 9.89 3.98 1.72
N ASN A 7 9.87 3.28 2.85
CA ASN A 7 10.90 2.29 3.16
C ASN A 7 10.81 1.06 2.25
N GLY A 8 9.60 0.65 1.84
CA GLY A 8 9.38 -0.42 0.87
C GLY A 8 9.91 -0.05 -0.51
N GLN A 9 9.63 1.17 -0.97
CA GLN A 9 10.16 1.75 -2.20
C GLN A 9 11.69 1.78 -2.17
N ALA A 10 12.30 2.35 -1.11
CA ALA A 10 13.76 2.40 -0.94
C ALA A 10 14.43 1.02 -0.85
N ALA A 11 13.69 0.00 -0.39
CA ALA A 11 14.17 -1.38 -0.30
C ALA A 11 13.78 -2.24 -1.53
N ASN A 12 13.26 -1.64 -2.61
CA ASN A 12 12.82 -2.32 -3.84
C ASN A 12 11.85 -3.51 -3.57
N LYS A 13 10.93 -3.36 -2.61
CA LYS A 13 9.93 -4.38 -2.30
C LYS A 13 8.75 -4.30 -3.27
N ALA A 14 8.31 -5.44 -3.80
CA ALA A 14 7.11 -5.49 -4.65
C ALA A 14 5.82 -5.09 -3.90
N ALA A 15 5.69 -5.46 -2.62
CA ALA A 15 4.53 -5.14 -1.81
C ALA A 15 4.89 -4.82 -0.36
N VAL A 16 4.00 -4.09 0.32
CA VAL A 16 4.10 -3.77 1.74
C VAL A 16 2.79 -4.05 2.47
N THR A 17 2.88 -4.77 3.59
CA THR A 17 1.72 -5.10 4.44
C THR A 17 1.70 -4.25 5.71
N MET A 18 0.50 -3.94 6.19
CA MET A 18 0.30 -3.28 7.48
C MET A 18 -1.13 -3.46 8.01
N PRO A 19 -1.39 -3.24 9.30
CA PRO A 19 -2.76 -3.27 9.81
C PRO A 19 -3.64 -2.24 9.11
N SER A 20 -4.79 -2.68 8.63
CA SER A 20 -5.78 -1.88 7.93
C SER A 20 -6.55 -0.99 8.90
N SER A 21 -7.04 0.14 8.39
CA SER A 21 -8.03 0.98 9.04
C SER A 21 -8.82 1.73 7.96
N LYS A 22 -10.05 2.16 8.26
CA LYS A 22 -10.91 2.88 7.29
C LYS A 22 -10.18 4.07 6.65
N LEU A 23 -9.41 4.82 7.43
CA LEU A 23 -8.60 5.94 6.95
C LEU A 23 -7.46 5.49 6.01
N LYS A 24 -6.75 4.40 6.33
CA LYS A 24 -5.66 3.89 5.49
C LYS A 24 -6.17 3.38 4.15
N VAL A 25 -7.35 2.74 4.15
CA VAL A 25 -8.01 2.29 2.91
C VAL A 25 -8.40 3.51 2.05
N ALA A 26 -8.97 4.55 2.64
CA ALA A 26 -9.29 5.78 1.91
C ALA A 26 -8.03 6.44 1.29
N ILE A 27 -6.93 6.50 2.04
CA ILE A 27 -5.65 7.02 1.50
C ILE A 27 -5.12 6.11 0.38
N ALA A 28 -5.20 4.79 0.53
CA ALA A 28 -4.76 3.84 -0.50
C ALA A 28 -5.57 3.98 -1.79
N ASN A 29 -6.88 4.22 -1.70
CA ASN A 29 -7.73 4.52 -2.86
C ASN A 29 -7.21 5.74 -3.62
N VAL A 30 -7.00 6.87 -2.92
CA VAL A 30 -6.49 8.09 -3.57
C VAL A 30 -5.12 7.84 -4.21
N LEU A 31 -4.23 7.13 -3.52
CA LEU A 31 -2.90 6.81 -4.07
C LEU A 31 -2.98 5.92 -5.33
N LYS A 32 -3.98 5.03 -5.41
CA LYS A 32 -4.24 4.20 -6.59
C LYS A 32 -4.83 5.02 -7.74
N GLU A 33 -5.79 5.90 -7.45
CA GLU A 33 -6.42 6.78 -8.44
C GLU A 33 -5.40 7.73 -9.09
N GLU A 34 -4.48 8.28 -8.28
CA GLU A 34 -3.37 9.11 -8.74
C GLU A 34 -2.24 8.31 -9.41
N GLY A 35 -2.30 6.97 -9.38
CA GLY A 35 -1.35 6.10 -10.05
C GLY A 35 0.01 5.92 -9.36
N PHE A 36 0.13 6.27 -8.07
CA PHE A 36 1.35 6.10 -7.27
C PHE A 36 1.59 4.65 -6.83
N ILE A 37 0.51 3.89 -6.62
CA ILE A 37 0.57 2.45 -6.33
C ILE A 37 -0.16 1.69 -7.42
N GLU A 38 0.15 0.41 -7.59
CA GLU A 38 -0.47 -0.42 -8.62
C GLU A 38 -1.84 -0.93 -8.16
N ASP A 39 -1.88 -1.53 -6.97
CA ASP A 39 -3.13 -1.97 -6.35
C ASP A 39 -3.00 -2.09 -4.82
N PHE A 40 -4.13 -2.29 -4.16
CA PHE A 40 -4.16 -2.66 -2.75
C PHE A 40 -5.25 -3.69 -2.47
N LYS A 41 -5.03 -4.51 -1.45
CA LYS A 41 -6.01 -5.48 -0.96
C LYS A 41 -6.10 -5.43 0.56
N VAL A 42 -7.30 -5.72 1.07
CA VAL A 42 -7.55 -5.85 2.51
C VAL A 42 -7.94 -7.29 2.80
N GLU A 43 -7.19 -7.95 3.67
CA GLU A 43 -7.41 -9.35 4.04
C GLU A 43 -7.58 -9.47 5.56
N GLY A 44 -8.49 -10.35 6.01
CA GLY A 44 -8.67 -10.71 7.40
C GLY A 44 -9.87 -10.05 8.10
N ASP A 45 -10.57 -10.84 8.91
CA ASP A 45 -11.84 -10.43 9.54
C ASP A 45 -11.66 -9.76 10.91
N ILE A 46 -10.78 -10.31 11.76
CA ILE A 46 -10.58 -9.84 13.15
C ILE A 46 -9.44 -8.81 13.22
N LYS A 47 -8.41 -8.98 12.39
CA LYS A 47 -7.26 -8.08 12.27
C LYS A 47 -7.02 -7.82 10.79
N PRO A 48 -7.81 -6.91 10.18
CA PRO A 48 -7.67 -6.66 8.77
C PRO A 48 -6.28 -6.12 8.48
N GLU A 49 -5.59 -6.69 7.52
CA GLU A 49 -4.31 -6.25 6.99
C GLU A 49 -4.51 -5.64 5.61
N LEU A 50 -3.84 -4.52 5.36
CA LEU A 50 -3.78 -3.81 4.10
C LEU A 50 -2.44 -4.14 3.45
N GLU A 51 -2.49 -4.80 2.30
CA GLU A 51 -1.35 -5.04 1.43
C GLU A 51 -1.41 -4.06 0.25
N LEU A 52 -0.31 -3.35 0.03
CA LEU A 52 -0.15 -2.38 -1.06
C LEU A 52 0.91 -2.88 -2.03
N THR A 53 0.58 -2.99 -3.31
CA THR A 53 1.52 -3.30 -4.39
C THR A 53 2.16 -2.02 -4.88
N LEU A 54 3.48 -1.96 -4.78
CA LEU A 54 4.27 -0.79 -5.11
C LEU A 54 4.56 -0.77 -6.61
N LYS A 55 4.23 0.35 -7.26
CA LYS A 55 4.55 0.56 -8.67
C LYS A 55 6.00 1.03 -8.81
N TYR A 56 6.71 0.45 -9.76
CA TYR A 56 8.05 0.87 -10.17
C TYR A 56 8.02 1.21 -11.65
N PHE A 57 8.40 2.44 -12.01
CA PHE A 57 8.67 2.78 -13.40
C PHE A 57 10.15 2.48 -13.66
N PRO A 58 10.51 1.76 -14.74
CA PRO A 58 11.89 1.68 -15.16
C PRO A 58 12.33 3.11 -15.50
N GLY A 59 13.29 3.63 -14.73
CA GLY A 59 13.87 4.95 -14.97
C GLY A 59 14.49 5.07 -16.35
#